data_AF-A0A382JFL3-F1
#
_entry.id   AF-A0A382JFL3-F1
#
_cell.length_a   1.000
_cell.length_b   1.000
_cell.length_c   1.000
_cell.angle_alpha   90.00
_cell.angle_beta   90.00
_cell.angle_gamma   90.00
#
_symmetry.space_group_name_H-M   'P 1'
#
loop_
_entity.id
_entity.type
_entity.pdbx_description
1 polymer ?
#
loop_
_entity_poly.entity_id
_entity_poly.type
_entity_poly.pdbx_seq_one_letter_code
_entity_poly.pdbx_strand_id
1 'polypeptide(L)' 'MKIIFISGVKFGFDVLESILEKNWKITASFSYLPEKKKFYSDYANFENLAKKYGVIHKQVNNINDKENIDLIKKI' A
#
# COMPACT_ATOMS: atom_id res chain seq x y z
N MET A 1 5.50 -15.48 -7.67
CA MET A 1 4.18 -15.07 -7.16
C MET A 1 4.12 -13.56 -7.14
N LYS A 2 3.05 -12.94 -7.66
CA LYS A 2 2.85 -11.49 -7.56
C LYS A 2 2.06 -11.21 -6.29
N ILE A 3 2.57 -10.33 -5.44
CA ILE A 3 1.97 -10.03 -4.14
C ILE A 3 1.55 -8.56 -4.12
N ILE A 4 0.31 -8.32 -3.73
CA ILE A 4 -0.23 -6.98 -3.52
C ILE A 4 -0.47 -6.80 -2.03
N PHE A 5 0.09 -5.75 -1.45
CA PHE A 5 -0.09 -5.41 -0.04
C PHE A 5 -1.15 -4.32 0.12
N ILE A 6 -2.06 -4.45 1.09
CA ILE A 6 -3.14 -3.47 1.29
C ILE A 6 -3.20 -3.10 2.76
N SER A 7 -2.91 -1.84 3.08
CA SER A 7 -3.12 -1.27 4.42
C SER A 7 -2.95 0.25 4.38
N GLY A 8 -3.47 0.96 5.37
CA GLY A 8 -3.30 2.41 5.49
C GLY A 8 -3.06 2.91 6.92
N VAL A 9 -2.65 2.00 7.81
CA VAL A 9 -2.39 2.29 9.22
C VAL A 9 -0.98 1.86 9.63
N LYS A 10 -0.51 2.35 10.78
CA LYS A 10 0.86 2.16 11.28
C LYS A 10 1.24 0.68 11.40
N PHE A 11 0.35 -0.17 11.90
CA PHE A 11 0.62 -1.61 11.96
C PHE A 11 0.93 -2.21 10.58
N GLY A 12 0.14 -1.86 9.57
CA GLY A 12 0.38 -2.32 8.20
C GLY A 12 1.64 -1.75 7.58
N PHE A 13 2.01 -0.51 7.93
CA PHE A 13 3.29 0.09 7.52
C PHE A 13 4.45 -0.73 8.07
N ASP A 14 4.42 -1.05 9.37
CA ASP A 14 5.47 -1.80 10.05
C ASP A 14 5.60 -3.23 9.49
N VAL A 15 4.46 -3.87 9.17
CA VAL A 15 4.46 -5.17 8.49
C VAL A 15 5.08 -5.06 7.09
N LEU A 16 4.68 -4.06 6.29
CA LEU A 16 5.21 -3.89 4.94
C LEU A 16 6.72 -3.61 4.97
N GLU A 17 7.20 -2.76 5.88
CA GLU A 17 8.62 -2.49 6.07
C GLU A 17 9.38 -3.78 6.43
N SER A 18 8.89 -4.52 7.42
CA SER A 18 9.52 -5.76 7.89
C SER A 18 9.64 -6.83 6.79
N ILE A 19 8.61 -6.99 5.94
CA ILE A 19 8.67 -7.97 4.84
C ILE A 19 9.56 -7.50 3.69
N LEU A 20 9.57 -6.19 3.38
CA LEU A 20 10.45 -5.62 2.35
C LEU A 20 11.92 -5.72 2.76
N GLU A 21 12.25 -5.47 4.02
CA GLU A 21 13.60 -5.68 4.58
C GLU A 21 14.07 -7.13 4.48
N LYS A 22 13.12 -8.07 4.51
CA LYS A 22 13.38 -9.50 4.31
C LYS A 22 13.37 -9.92 2.84
N ASN A 23 13.49 -8.98 1.91
CA ASN A 23 13.52 -9.19 0.46
C ASN A 23 12.27 -9.88 -0.12
N TRP A 24 11.10 -9.71 0.51
CA TRP A 24 9.86 -10.17 -0.09
C TRP A 24 9.55 -9.35 -1.35
N LYS A 25 9.21 -10.02 -2.45
CA LYS A 25 8.85 -9.37 -3.71
C LYS A 25 7.39 -8.91 -3.69
N ILE A 26 7.16 -7.72 -3.16
CA ILE A 26 5.87 -7.04 -3.22
C ILE A 26 5.79 -6.26 -4.53
N THR A 27 4.76 -6.54 -5.35
CA THR A 27 4.61 -5.92 -6.68
C THR A 27 3.93 -4.56 -6.58
N ALA A 28 2.90 -4.45 -5.75
CA ALA A 28 2.20 -3.20 -5.52
C ALA A 28 1.73 -3.09 -4.07
N SER A 29 1.50 -1.86 -3.62
CA SER A 29 0.88 -1.55 -2.35
C SER A 29 -0.24 -0.53 -2.52
N PHE A 30 -1.34 -0.74 -1.81
CA PHE A 30 -2.45 0.20 -1.74
C PHE A 30 -2.61 0.71 -0.31
N SER A 31 -2.77 2.03 -0.17
CA SER A 31 -3.05 2.67 1.11
C SER A 31 -4.15 3.71 1.01
N TYR A 32 -4.54 4.29 2.14
CA TYR A 32 -5.55 5.33 2.16
C TYR A 32 -5.01 6.67 1.63
N LEU A 33 -5.89 7.43 0.98
CA LEU A 33 -5.62 8.84 0.70
C LEU A 33 -5.44 9.66 2.00
N PRO A 34 -4.68 10.77 1.97
CA PRO A 34 -4.39 11.59 3.14
C PRO A 34 -5.64 12.13 3.86
N GLU A 35 -6.73 12.37 3.15
CA GLU A 35 -7.98 12.89 3.74
C GLU A 35 -8.62 11.90 4.71
N LYS A 36 -8.26 10.61 4.62
CA LYS A 36 -8.73 9.56 5.54
C LYS A 36 -8.05 9.63 6.92
N LYS A 37 -6.97 10.41 7.08
CA LYS A 37 -6.28 10.61 8.36
C LYS A 37 -7.23 11.03 9.50
N LYS A 38 -8.30 11.76 9.18
CA LYS A 38 -9.30 12.17 10.18
C LYS A 38 -10.16 11.02 10.72
N PHE A 39 -10.20 9.89 10.03
CA PHE A 39 -11.00 8.71 10.41
C PHE A 39 -10.17 7.62 11.08
N TYR A 40 -8.84 7.64 10.92
CA TYR A 40 -7.94 6.60 11.43
C TYR A 40 -6.83 7.24 12.27
N SER A 41 -6.88 7.03 13.58
CA SER A 41 -5.93 7.60 14.55
C SER A 41 -4.48 7.18 14.31
N ASP A 42 -4.28 6.02 13.69
CA ASP A 42 -3.01 5.42 13.36
C ASP A 42 -2.72 5.46 11.85
N TYR A 43 -3.32 6.39 11.10
CA TYR A 43 -3.01 6.60 9.69
C TYR A 43 -1.50 6.69 9.44
N ALA A 44 -1.02 5.98 8.42
CA ALA A 44 0.37 6.04 7.98
C ALA A 44 0.46 6.26 6.46
N ASN A 45 1.39 7.10 6.04
CA ASN A 45 1.71 7.32 4.62
C ASN A 45 2.84 6.37 4.20
N PHE A 46 2.61 5.61 3.14
CA PHE A 46 3.48 4.55 2.65
C PHE A 46 4.37 5.01 1.48
N GLU A 47 4.18 6.22 0.94
CA GLU A 47 4.86 6.71 -0.27
C GLU A 47 6.39 6.60 -0.19
N ASN A 48 6.99 7.09 0.90
CA ASN A 48 8.44 7.08 1.07
C ASN A 48 8.98 5.65 1.17
N LEU A 49 8.28 4.77 1.89
CA LEU A 49 8.66 3.37 2.03
C LEU A 49 8.58 2.64 0.68
N ALA A 50 7.46 2.78 -0.04
CA ALA A 50 7.28 2.15 -1.33
C ALA A 50 8.28 2.67 -2.38
N LYS A 51 8.56 3.97 -2.39
CA LYS A 51 9.58 4.58 -3.25
C LYS A 51 10.98 4.02 -2.94
N LYS A 52 11.34 3.89 -1.65
CA LYS A 52 12.64 3.33 -1.21
C LYS A 52 12.86 1.92 -1.76
N TYR A 53 11.81 1.09 -1.81
CA TYR A 53 11.90 -0.31 -2.23
C TYR A 53 11.43 -0.56 -3.68
N GLY A 54 11.11 0.49 -4.44
CA GLY A 54 10.65 0.36 -5.84
C GLY A 54 9.29 -0.35 -6.00
N VAL A 55 8.43 -0.30 -4.98
CA VAL A 55 7.09 -0.89 -5.01
C VAL A 55 6.12 0.10 -5.64
N ILE A 56 5.27 -0.37 -6.56
CA ILE A 56 4.19 0.44 -7.13
C ILE A 56 3.23 0.83 -5.99
N HIS A 57 3.11 2.10 -5.66
CA HIS A 57 2.21 2.57 -4.61
C HIS A 57 1.02 3.33 -5.19
N LYS A 58 -0.19 2.98 -4.74
CA LYS A 58 -1.40 3.75 -5.06
C LYS A 58 -2.21 4.05 -3.80
N GLN A 59 -2.45 5.33 -3.55
CA GLN A 59 -3.41 5.75 -2.52
C GLN A 59 -4.82 5.74 -3.11
N VAL A 60 -5.77 5.20 -2.37
CA VAL A 60 -7.14 4.99 -2.85
C VAL A 60 -8.17 5.37 -1.78
N ASN A 61 -9.33 5.86 -2.24
CA ASN A 61 -10.49 6.04 -1.38
C ASN A 61 -11.21 4.70 -1.13
N ASN A 62 -11.38 3.92 -2.20
CA ASN A 62 -12.00 2.60 -2.21
C ASN A 62 -11.21 1.65 -3.13
N ILE A 63 -10.72 0.55 -2.57
CA ILE A 63 -9.91 -0.44 -3.32
C ILE A 63 -10.71 -1.12 -4.44
N ASN A 64 -12.04 -1.14 -4.34
CA ASN A 64 -12.92 -1.77 -5.32
C ASN A 64 -13.31 -0.85 -6.49
N ASP A 65 -12.79 0.38 -6.55
CA ASP A 65 -13.03 1.26 -7.69
C ASP A 65 -12.45 0.62 -8.96
N LYS A 66 -13.16 0.79 -10.10
CA LYS A 66 -12.86 0.09 -11.37
C LYS A 66 -11.40 0.24 -11.80
N GLU A 67 -10.83 1.42 -11.64
CA GLU A 67 -9.42 1.70 -11.95
C GLU A 67 -8.41 0.87 -11.15
N ASN A 68 -8.73 0.53 -9.89
CA ASN A 68 -7.88 -0.28 -9.02
C ASN A 68 -7.99 -1.75 -9.39
N ILE A 69 -9.21 -2.22 -9.69
CA ILE A 69 -9.45 -3.56 -10.23
C ILE A 69 -8.70 -3.75 -11.55
N ASP A 70 -8.75 -2.76 -12.45
CA ASP A 70 -8.07 -2.82 -13.74
C ASP A 70 -6.54 -2.80 -13.60
N LEU A 71 -5.99 -2.11 -12.58
CA LEU A 71 -4.58 -2.18 -12.23
C LEU A 71 -4.20 -3.57 -11.68
N ILE A 72 -4.99 -4.11 -10.75
CA ILE A 72 -4.76 -5.44 -10.15
C ILE A 72 -4.76 -6.52 -11.24
N LYS A 73 -5.67 -6.46 -12.22
CA LYS A 73 -5.71 -7.41 -13.35
C LYS A 73 -4.46 -7.37 -14.26
N LYS A 74 -3.73 -6.25 -14.26
CA LYS A 74 -2.48 -6.09 -15.04
C LYS A 74 -1.24 -6.54 -14.27
N ILE A 75 -1.37 -6.69 -12.96
CA ILE A 75 -0.36 -7.28 -12.08
C ILE A 75 -0.51 -8.79 -12.18
#